data_AF-A0A2H0QVU0-F1
#
_entry.id   AF-A0A2H0QVU0-F1
#
_cell.length_a   1.000
_cell.length_b   1.000
_cell.length_c   1.000
_cell.angle_alpha   90.00
_cell.angle_beta   90.00
_cell.angle_gamma   90.00
#
_symmetry.space_group_name_H-M   'P 1'
#
loop_
_entity.id
_entity.type
_entity.pdbx_description
1 polymer ?
#
loop_
_entity_poly.entity_id
_entity_poly.type
_entity_poly.pdbx_seq_one_letter_code
_entity_poly.pdbx_strand_id
1 'polypeptide(L)'
;MMFQSVSGTSMPMPIPASLEANASTDVVAVTETKRKLDMDSMTTEEYVRHYFSDIPVMAEIARCESRFRHYVNGEVLRGEMVPQDRGVMQVNEYYHLEDSKKLGFDIYTLEGNVAYARYLYEKQGTRPWRASAKCWGNAYPAHYELAMR
;
A
#
# COMPACT_ATOMS: atom_id res chain seq x y z
N MET A 1 -46.95 31.21 -44.22
CA MET A 1 -46.20 32.45 -44.49
C MET A 1 -44.75 32.20 -44.09
N MET A 2 -43.83 32.33 -45.06
CA MET A 2 -42.39 32.69 -45.03
C MET A 2 -41.45 32.01 -44.00
N PHE A 3 -40.52 31.12 -44.41
CA PHE A 3 -39.12 31.38 -44.88
C PHE A 3 -38.30 32.23 -43.88
N GLN A 4 -37.10 31.90 -43.40
CA GLN A 4 -35.83 31.48 -44.05
C GLN A 4 -34.95 30.79 -42.98
N SER A 5 -34.28 29.64 -43.17
CA SER A 5 -33.03 29.36 -43.91
C SER A 5 -31.88 30.36 -43.70
N VAL A 6 -30.86 29.96 -42.93
CA VAL A 6 -29.49 30.43 -43.14
C VAL A 6 -28.52 29.24 -43.07
N SER A 7 -27.99 28.89 -44.24
CA SER A 7 -26.85 28.01 -44.42
C SER A 7 -25.57 28.81 -44.20
N GLY A 8 -24.72 28.35 -43.29
CA GLY A 8 -23.36 28.88 -43.10
C GLY A 8 -22.33 27.82 -43.49
N THR A 9 -21.92 27.81 -44.75
CA THR A 9 -20.74 27.11 -45.23
C THR A 9 -19.49 27.92 -44.89
N SER A 10 -18.63 27.38 -44.03
CA SER A 10 -17.26 27.86 -43.83
C SER A 10 -16.31 26.80 -44.39
N MET A 11 -15.57 27.17 -45.44
CA MET A 11 -14.50 26.35 -46.02
C MET A 11 -13.25 26.36 -45.12
N PRO A 12 -12.41 25.30 -45.19
CA PRO A 12 -11.20 25.20 -44.40
C PRO A 12 -10.02 25.92 -45.07
N MET A 13 -9.16 26.55 -44.26
CA MET A 13 -7.82 26.99 -44.65
C MET A 13 -6.77 26.06 -44.04
N PRO A 14 -5.73 25.64 -44.78
CA PRO A 14 -4.65 24.78 -44.29
C PRO A 14 -3.45 25.62 -43.81
N ILE A 15 -2.93 25.34 -42.63
CA ILE A 15 -1.60 25.81 -42.20
C ILE A 15 -0.94 24.73 -41.30
N PRO A 16 0.39 24.72 -41.17
CA PRO A 16 1.28 23.79 -41.82
C PRO A 16 1.78 22.69 -40.88
N ALA A 17 2.38 21.69 -41.50
CA ALA A 17 3.07 20.60 -40.86
C ALA A 17 4.24 21.05 -39.96
N SER A 18 4.50 20.19 -38.97
CA SER A 18 5.76 20.00 -38.25
C SER A 18 6.12 21.03 -37.18
N LEU A 19 5.88 20.64 -35.92
CA LEU A 19 6.91 20.67 -34.89
C LEU A 19 6.79 19.36 -34.10
N GLU A 20 7.83 18.54 -34.24
CA GLU A 20 7.99 17.24 -33.60
C GLU A 20 8.07 17.42 -32.08
N ALA A 21 7.02 17.01 -31.36
CA ALA A 21 7.13 16.76 -29.94
C ALA A 21 7.81 15.40 -29.77
N ASN A 22 9.14 15.44 -29.63
CA ASN A 22 9.96 14.29 -29.28
C ASN A 22 9.53 13.81 -27.88
N ALA A 23 8.56 12.90 -27.83
CA ALA A 23 8.11 12.26 -26.60
C ALA A 23 9.21 11.32 -26.12
N SER A 24 10.00 11.83 -25.17
CA SER A 24 11.02 11.11 -24.43
C SER A 24 10.43 9.84 -23.80
N THR A 25 10.78 8.69 -24.37
CA THR A 25 10.36 7.35 -23.92
C THR A 25 11.15 6.82 -22.72
N ASP A 26 11.98 7.65 -22.06
CA ASP A 26 12.89 7.21 -20.99
C ASP A 26 12.48 7.62 -19.56
N VAL A 27 11.32 8.26 -19.37
CA VAL A 27 10.94 8.81 -18.05
C VAL A 27 10.43 7.74 -17.07
N VAL A 28 9.98 6.57 -17.54
CA VAL A 28 9.31 5.57 -16.68
C VAL A 28 10.32 4.77 -15.85
N ALA A 29 11.41 4.28 -16.46
CA ALA A 29 12.40 3.44 -15.76
C ALA A 29 13.23 4.22 -14.71
N VAL A 30 13.48 5.52 -14.94
CA VAL A 30 14.19 6.40 -14.01
C VAL A 30 13.34 6.70 -12.77
N THR A 31 12.02 6.80 -12.91
CA THR A 31 11.14 7.05 -11.76
C THR A 31 10.99 5.84 -10.84
N GLU A 32 10.99 4.63 -11.39
CA GLU A 32 10.83 3.38 -10.63
C GLU A 32 12.10 3.06 -9.83
N THR A 33 13.27 3.22 -10.45
CA THR A 33 14.57 3.07 -9.77
C THR A 33 14.79 4.12 -8.69
N LYS A 34 14.42 5.39 -8.94
CA LYS A 34 14.49 6.45 -7.93
C LYS A 34 13.55 6.18 -6.75
N ARG A 35 12.28 5.83 -7.01
CA ARG A 35 11.31 5.51 -5.93
C ARG A 35 11.79 4.34 -5.08
N LYS A 36 12.40 3.33 -5.69
CA LYS A 36 12.95 2.18 -4.97
C LYS A 36 14.14 2.55 -4.09
N LEU A 37 15.07 3.36 -4.62
CA LEU A 37 16.21 3.88 -3.84
C LEU A 37 15.78 4.77 -2.67
N ASP A 38 14.76 5.61 -2.90
CA ASP A 38 14.21 6.46 -1.85
C ASP A 38 13.58 5.58 -0.75
N MET A 39 12.81 4.55 -1.11
CA MET A 39 12.24 3.57 -0.16
C MET A 39 13.30 2.76 0.61
N ASP A 40 14.35 2.28 -0.04
CA ASP A 40 15.41 1.50 0.61
C ASP A 40 16.19 2.31 1.66
N SER A 41 16.15 3.65 1.57
CA SER A 41 16.77 4.56 2.54
C SER A 41 15.85 4.95 3.71
N MET A 42 14.56 4.63 3.62
CA MET A 42 13.58 4.99 4.65
C MET A 42 13.71 4.08 5.88
N THR A 43 13.40 4.64 7.04
CA THR A 43 13.19 3.81 8.23
C THR A 43 11.96 2.91 8.02
N THR A 44 11.89 1.81 8.77
CA THR A 44 10.74 0.92 8.71
C THR A 44 9.44 1.61 9.11
N GLU A 45 9.48 2.56 10.06
CA GLU A 45 8.31 3.36 10.42
C GLU A 45 7.83 4.23 9.26
N GLU A 46 8.74 4.98 8.63
CA GLU A 46 8.40 5.84 7.50
C GLU A 46 7.83 5.02 6.33
N TYR A 47 8.44 3.87 6.03
CA TYR A 47 7.95 2.96 5.01
C TYR A 47 6.53 2.49 5.29
N VAL A 48 6.26 2.00 6.51
CA VAL A 48 4.93 1.52 6.90
C VAL A 48 3.88 2.63 6.85
N ARG A 49 4.20 3.83 7.38
CA ARG A 49 3.28 4.97 7.35
C ARG A 49 3.00 5.46 5.93
N HIS A 50 4.01 5.43 5.06
CA HIS A 50 3.84 5.76 3.64
C HIS A 50 2.95 4.71 2.94
N TYR A 51 3.25 3.42 3.12
CA TYR A 51 2.54 2.31 2.52
C TYR A 51 1.05 2.25 2.92
N PHE A 52 0.73 2.62 4.16
CA PHE A 52 -0.64 2.65 4.70
C PHE A 52 -1.19 4.07 4.86
N SER A 53 -0.74 5.02 4.05
CA SER A 53 -1.22 6.40 4.10
C SER A 53 -2.73 6.54 3.84
N ASP A 54 -3.32 5.60 3.10
CA ASP A 54 -4.75 5.45 2.84
C ASP A 54 -5.51 4.69 3.94
N ILE A 55 -4.82 3.90 4.77
CA ILE A 55 -5.39 3.10 5.87
C ILE A 55 -4.61 3.35 7.17
N PRO A 56 -4.72 4.55 7.78
CA PRO A 56 -3.86 4.93 8.91
C PRO A 56 -3.92 3.98 10.12
N VAL A 57 -5.04 3.28 10.32
CA VAL A 57 -5.18 2.27 11.38
C VAL A 57 -4.17 1.12 11.24
N MET A 58 -3.75 0.76 10.03
CA MET A 58 -2.76 -0.29 9.80
C MET A 58 -1.36 0.13 10.26
N ALA A 59 -1.01 1.41 10.12
CA ALA A 59 0.24 1.94 10.68
C ALA A 59 0.23 1.92 12.22
N GLU A 60 -0.91 2.22 12.85
CA GLU A 60 -1.03 2.12 14.31
C GLU A 60 -1.03 0.68 14.81
N ILE A 61 -1.59 -0.27 14.05
CA ILE A 61 -1.44 -1.70 14.33
C ILE A 61 0.05 -2.06 14.32
N ALA A 62 0.80 -1.70 13.27
CA ALA A 62 2.24 -1.96 13.19
C ALA A 62 3.02 -1.39 14.38
N ARG A 63 2.67 -0.18 14.83
CA ARG A 63 3.25 0.43 16.04
C ARG A 63 3.02 -0.43 17.28
N CYS A 64 1.80 -0.93 17.45
CA CYS A 64 1.41 -1.74 18.59
C CYS A 64 2.01 -3.16 18.56
N GLU A 65 2.08 -3.77 17.37
CA GLU A 65 2.55 -5.14 17.17
C GLU A 65 4.07 -5.27 17.32
N SER A 66 4.84 -4.33 16.74
CA SER A 66 6.30 -4.48 16.66
C SER A 66 7.09 -3.24 17.04
N ARG A 67 6.41 -2.09 17.20
CA ARG A 67 7.02 -0.75 17.27
C ARG A 67 7.82 -0.45 16.00
N PHE A 68 7.23 -0.78 14.84
CA PHE A 68 7.83 -0.63 13.52
C PHE A 68 9.16 -1.39 13.34
N ARG A 69 9.34 -2.52 14.02
CA ARG A 69 10.53 -3.36 13.86
C ARG A 69 10.19 -4.55 12.99
N HIS A 70 10.90 -4.70 11.87
CA HIS A 70 10.80 -5.91 11.06
C HIS A 70 11.94 -6.88 11.36
N TYR A 71 13.17 -6.37 11.56
CA TYR A 71 14.35 -7.19 11.84
C TYR A 71 14.91 -6.89 13.24
N VAL A 72 15.45 -7.92 13.89
CA VAL A 72 16.23 -7.83 15.14
C VAL A 72 17.50 -8.63 14.93
N ASN A 73 18.65 -7.97 15.02
CA ASN A 73 19.98 -8.59 14.80
C ASN A 73 20.11 -9.29 13.44
N GLY A 74 19.43 -8.78 12.40
CA GLY A 74 19.45 -9.35 11.04
C GLY A 74 18.46 -10.50 10.82
N GLU A 75 17.78 -10.97 11.85
CA GLU A 75 16.69 -11.95 11.71
C GLU A 75 15.32 -11.27 11.70
N VAL A 76 14.35 -11.87 11.01
CA VAL A 76 12.95 -11.42 11.06
C VAL A 76 12.45 -11.49 12.50
N LEU A 77 11.87 -10.40 12.98
CA LEU A 77 11.27 -10.31 14.30
C LEU A 77 10.26 -11.45 14.50
N ARG A 78 10.43 -12.18 15.59
CA ARG A 78 9.47 -13.18 16.07
C ARG A 78 8.67 -12.60 17.24
N GLY A 79 7.41 -12.98 17.33
CA GLY A 79 6.55 -12.58 18.43
C GLY A 79 7.06 -13.09 19.78
N GLU A 80 6.90 -12.26 20.80
CA GLU A 80 7.33 -12.56 22.17
C GLU A 80 6.43 -13.60 22.84
N MET A 81 5.10 -13.44 22.68
CA MET A 81 4.11 -14.37 23.23
C MET A 81 3.85 -15.56 22.30
N VAL A 82 3.82 -15.32 20.99
CA VAL A 82 3.57 -16.33 19.96
C VAL A 82 4.74 -16.31 18.99
N PRO A 83 5.67 -17.28 19.08
CA PRO A 83 6.89 -17.30 18.26
C PRO A 83 6.65 -17.35 16.74
N GLN A 84 5.46 -17.78 16.33
CA GLN A 84 5.00 -17.89 14.95
C GLN A 84 4.61 -16.55 14.33
N ASP A 85 4.48 -15.48 15.10
CA ASP A 85 4.18 -14.15 14.57
C ASP A 85 5.44 -13.50 14.01
N ARG A 86 5.39 -13.03 12.76
CA ARG A 86 6.57 -12.58 12.02
C ARG A 86 6.49 -11.13 11.57
N GLY A 87 7.62 -10.44 11.73
CA GLY A 87 7.87 -9.13 11.13
C GLY A 87 7.05 -7.99 11.73
N VAL A 88 6.98 -6.89 10.98
CA VAL A 88 6.45 -5.62 11.46
C VAL A 88 4.94 -5.64 11.76
N MET A 89 4.20 -6.46 11.02
CA MET A 89 2.75 -6.65 11.18
C MET A 89 2.41 -7.87 12.03
N GLN A 90 3.40 -8.57 12.58
CA GLN A 90 3.22 -9.78 13.40
C GLN A 90 2.27 -10.80 12.74
N VAL A 91 2.51 -11.11 11.46
CA VAL A 91 1.70 -12.07 10.70
C VAL A 91 2.01 -13.48 11.19
N ASN A 92 1.00 -14.19 11.67
CA ASN A 92 1.14 -15.55 12.17
C ASN A 92 1.41 -16.56 11.03
N GLU A 93 2.61 -17.15 11.01
CA GLU A 93 3.03 -18.06 9.94
C GLU A 93 2.22 -19.37 9.91
N TYR A 94 1.73 -19.86 11.04
CA TYR A 94 0.95 -21.10 11.09
C TYR A 94 -0.36 -20.97 10.29
N TYR A 95 -1.03 -19.82 10.37
CA TYR A 95 -2.30 -19.59 9.65
C TYR A 95 -2.11 -19.04 8.24
N HIS A 96 -1.00 -18.37 7.95
CA HIS A 96 -0.90 -17.50 6.79
C HIS A 96 0.28 -17.76 5.86
N LEU A 97 1.26 -18.60 6.25
CA LEU A 97 2.44 -18.83 5.43
C LEU A 97 2.09 -19.49 4.09
N GLU A 98 1.23 -20.50 4.10
CA GLU A 98 0.89 -21.21 2.85
C GLU A 98 0.04 -20.36 1.91
N ASP A 99 -0.89 -19.57 2.43
CA ASP A 99 -1.73 -18.71 1.60
C ASP A 99 -0.98 -17.48 1.08
N SER A 100 -0.08 -16.89 1.88
CA SER A 100 0.80 -15.81 1.41
C SER A 100 1.68 -16.26 0.26
N LYS A 101 2.31 -17.45 0.34
CA LYS A 101 3.10 -18.03 -0.74
C LYS A 101 2.29 -18.23 -2.03
N LYS A 102 1.08 -18.79 -1.94
CA LYS A 102 0.21 -19.01 -3.11
C LYS A 102 -0.16 -17.70 -3.80
N LEU A 103 -0.29 -16.62 -3.03
CA LEU A 103 -0.59 -15.27 -3.53
C LEU A 103 0.67 -14.51 -3.97
N GLY A 104 1.86 -15.09 -3.81
CA GLY A 104 3.12 -14.47 -4.21
C GLY A 104 3.73 -13.48 -3.20
N PHE A 105 3.26 -13.49 -1.94
CA PHE A 105 3.84 -12.68 -0.87
C PHE A 105 4.89 -13.45 -0.07
N ASP A 106 6.01 -12.81 0.23
CA ASP A 106 6.99 -13.30 1.20
C ASP A 106 6.87 -12.53 2.53
N ILE A 107 6.20 -13.13 3.51
CA ILE A 107 5.95 -12.49 4.82
C ILE A 107 7.22 -12.29 5.67
N TYR A 108 8.37 -12.83 5.25
CA TYR A 108 9.68 -12.62 5.88
C TYR A 108 10.43 -11.42 5.33
N THR A 109 9.94 -10.80 4.25
CA THR A 109 10.42 -9.51 3.75
C THR A 109 9.57 -8.39 4.32
N LEU A 110 10.12 -7.17 4.43
CA LEU A 110 9.34 -6.02 4.88
C LEU A 110 8.16 -5.75 3.93
N GLU A 111 8.43 -5.77 2.63
CA GLU A 111 7.47 -5.50 1.56
C GLU A 111 6.35 -6.53 1.54
N GLY A 112 6.69 -7.81 1.56
CA GLY A 112 5.70 -8.89 1.54
C GLY A 112 4.90 -8.96 2.85
N ASN A 113 5.49 -8.60 3.99
CA ASN A 113 4.78 -8.56 5.27
C ASN A 113 3.70 -7.47 5.30
N VAL A 114 4.02 -6.24 4.87
CA VAL A 114 3.01 -5.17 4.82
C VAL A 114 1.98 -5.41 3.71
N ALA A 115 2.39 -5.96 2.57
CA ALA A 115 1.48 -6.25 1.47
C ALA A 115 0.48 -7.36 1.82
N TYR A 116 0.95 -8.43 2.46
CA TYR A 116 0.06 -9.49 2.93
C TYR A 116 -0.86 -9.01 4.08
N ALA A 117 -0.37 -8.15 4.98
CA ALA A 117 -1.21 -7.55 6.00
C ALA A 117 -2.32 -6.66 5.39
N ARG A 118 -2.03 -5.91 4.33
CA ARG A 118 -3.06 -5.19 3.57
C ARG A 118 -4.11 -6.16 3.00
N TYR A 119 -3.67 -7.26 2.38
CA TYR A 119 -4.58 -8.28 1.86
C TYR A 119 -5.50 -8.83 2.98
N LEU A 120 -4.94 -9.14 4.16
CA LEU A 120 -5.75 -9.56 5.31
C LEU A 120 -6.75 -8.50 5.73
N TYR A 121 -6.34 -7.23 5.79
CA TYR A 121 -7.22 -6.11 6.13
C TYR A 121 -8.38 -5.96 5.14
N GLU A 122 -8.12 -6.05 3.85
CA GLU A 122 -9.17 -5.94 2.82
C GLU A 122 -10.21 -7.07 2.92
N LYS A 123 -9.81 -8.25 3.43
CA LYS A 123 -10.70 -9.40 3.60
C LYS A 123 -11.40 -9.45 4.95
N GLN A 124 -10.74 -9.01 6.02
CA GLN A 124 -11.14 -9.29 7.40
C GLN A 124 -11.15 -8.03 8.28
N GLY A 125 -10.82 -6.87 7.74
CA GLY A 125 -10.59 -5.66 8.51
C GLY A 125 -9.45 -5.86 9.52
N THR A 126 -9.65 -5.33 10.72
CA THR A 126 -8.64 -5.37 11.79
C THR A 126 -8.73 -6.61 12.68
N ARG A 127 -9.62 -7.56 12.37
CA ARG A 127 -9.85 -8.78 13.16
C ARG A 127 -8.58 -9.59 13.47
N PRO A 128 -7.62 -9.78 12.54
CA PRO A 128 -6.41 -10.55 12.82
C PRO A 128 -5.57 -9.97 13.98
N TRP A 129 -5.66 -8.66 14.21
CA TRP A 129 -4.91 -7.94 15.25
C TRP A 129 -5.75 -7.58 16.47
N ARG A 130 -6.87 -8.28 16.69
CA ARG A 130 -7.77 -8.00 17.83
C ARG A 130 -7.07 -8.09 19.19
N ALA A 131 -6.04 -8.93 19.31
CA ALA A 131 -5.28 -9.08 20.56
C ALA A 131 -4.62 -7.77 21.01
N SER A 132 -4.18 -6.94 20.06
CA SER A 132 -3.55 -5.64 20.33
C SER A 132 -4.53 -4.46 20.27
N ALA A 133 -5.83 -4.71 20.10
CA ALA A 133 -6.83 -3.66 19.88
C ALA A 133 -6.92 -2.61 20.99
N LYS A 134 -6.55 -2.94 22.23
CA LYS A 134 -6.46 -1.97 23.33
C LYS A 134 -5.39 -0.89 23.09
N CYS A 135 -4.37 -1.19 22.29
CA CYS A 135 -3.27 -0.27 21.98
C CYS A 135 -3.61 0.69 20.84
N TRP A 136 -4.27 0.22 19.78
CA TRP A 136 -4.58 1.04 18.58
C TRP A 136 -6.05 1.50 18.47
N GLY A 137 -6.98 0.85 19.18
CA GLY A 137 -8.42 1.10 19.03
C GLY A 137 -8.88 2.51 19.41
N ASN A 138 -8.16 3.17 20.33
CA ASN A 138 -8.46 4.56 20.72
C ASN A 138 -8.10 5.59 19.64
N ALA A 139 -7.20 5.24 18.72
CA ALA A 139 -6.81 6.14 17.63
C ALA A 139 -7.87 6.20 16.51
N TYR A 140 -8.65 5.12 16.33
CA TYR A 140 -9.59 4.97 15.22
C TYR A 140 -10.90 4.25 15.62
N PRO A 141 -11.79 4.93 16.37
CA PRO A 141 -13.01 4.31 16.90
C PRO A 141 -13.96 3.76 15.82
N ALA A 142 -14.02 4.39 14.64
CA ALA A 142 -14.87 3.92 13.54
C ALA A 142 -14.41 2.58 12.92
N HIS A 143 -13.09 2.29 12.93
CA HIS A 143 -12.54 1.04 12.42
C HIS A 143 -12.50 -0.07 13.49
N TYR A 144 -12.71 0.28 14.76
CA TYR A 144 -12.81 -0.67 15.86
C TYR A 144 -14.09 -1.53 15.76
N GLU A 145 -15.20 -0.97 15.28
CA GLU A 145 -16.44 -1.72 15.08
C GLU A 145 -16.31 -2.79 13.99
N LEU A 146 -15.51 -2.53 12.94
CA LEU A 146 -15.19 -3.52 11.90
C LEU A 146 -14.31 -4.67 12.43
N ALA A 147 -13.51 -4.42 13.47
CA ALA A 147 -12.71 -5.43 14.17
C ALA A 147 -13.56 -6.42 15.00
N MET A 148 -14.78 -6.00 15.36
CA MET A 148 -15.62 -6.64 16.37
C MET A 148 -16.86 -7.32 15.78
N ARG A 149 -17.09 -7.23 14.45
CA ARG A 149 -18.10 -7.99 13.71
C ARG A 149 -17.47 -9.20 13.00
#